data_AF-A0A8T5NXX6-F1
#
_entry.id   AF-A0A8T5NXX6-F1
#
_cell.length_a   1.000
_cell.length_b   1.000
_cell.length_c   1.000
_cell.angle_alpha   90.00
_cell.angle_beta   90.00
_cell.angle_gamma   90.00
#
_symmetry.space_group_name_H-M   'P 1'
#
loop_
_entity.id
_entity.type
_entity.pdbx_description
1 polymer ?
#
loop_
_entity_poly.entity_id
_entity_poly.type
_entity_poly.pdbx_seq_one_letter_code
_entity_poly.pdbx_strand_id
1 'polypeptide(L)'
;MKLKSFRIKNYKSIKDSRECYLSNAITVLAGKNESGKTSILEALEDFSTGKKIRKEAIPIHNSELKPEIIVTFEVDEDEFKKISPYLVVDKKKTDITLSKEYYNAYTLINSEELFSKTIKANEKRTNDFEKQANSLISFFKDHQINITLDVLNEKNFSQVSSQFSNLKQNIEAYSSKLAADEKEKVLEIIATLKQIIDEFSNLRNFDSKFLDEFKRHIPKITKLINNLL
;
A
#
# COMPACT_ATOMS: atom_id res chain seq x y z
N MET A 1 -14.53 4.73 -8.82
CA MET A 1 -14.11 3.35 -8.61
C MET A 1 -15.29 2.46 -8.91
N LYS A 2 -15.08 1.28 -9.49
CA LYS A 2 -16.15 0.37 -9.86
C LYS A 2 -15.97 -1.00 -9.24
N LEU A 3 -17.02 -1.54 -8.62
CA LEU A 3 -17.02 -2.92 -8.12
C LEU A 3 -16.98 -3.90 -9.30
N LYS A 4 -15.92 -4.72 -9.39
CA LYS A 4 -15.68 -5.66 -10.49
C LYS A 4 -16.10 -7.07 -10.11
N SER A 5 -15.67 -7.52 -8.93
CA SER A 5 -15.97 -8.85 -8.44
C SER A 5 -15.94 -8.91 -6.92
N PHE A 6 -16.50 -9.98 -6.36
CA PHE A 6 -16.46 -10.28 -4.94
C PHE A 6 -16.37 -11.79 -4.69
N ARG A 7 -15.83 -12.15 -3.53
CA ARG A 7 -15.88 -13.50 -2.97
C ARG A 7 -16.16 -13.43 -1.48
N ILE A 8 -17.16 -14.17 -1.03
CA ILE A 8 -17.61 -14.21 0.36
C ILE A 8 -17.37 -15.61 0.90
N LYS A 9 -16.65 -15.72 2.01
CA LYS A 9 -16.41 -16.98 2.70
C LYS A 9 -16.97 -16.93 4.10
N ASN A 10 -17.48 -18.07 4.56
CA ASN A 10 -17.87 -18.29 5.95
C ASN A 10 -18.83 -17.23 6.49
N TYR A 11 -19.78 -16.75 5.67
CA TYR A 11 -20.72 -15.68 6.01
C TYR A 11 -22.14 -16.23 6.07
N LYS A 12 -22.76 -16.28 7.25
CA LYS A 12 -24.09 -16.88 7.47
C LYS A 12 -24.18 -18.30 6.88
N SER A 13 -25.01 -18.52 5.87
CA SER A 13 -25.15 -19.80 5.16
C SER A 13 -24.13 -20.01 4.03
N ILE A 14 -23.37 -18.97 3.65
CA ILE A 14 -22.38 -19.03 2.58
C ILE A 14 -21.10 -19.67 3.14
N LYS A 15 -20.72 -20.83 2.61
CA LYS A 15 -19.40 -21.43 2.87
C LYS A 15 -18.33 -20.73 2.04
N ASP A 16 -18.54 -20.67 0.73
CA ASP A 16 -17.72 -19.96 -0.23
C ASP A 16 -18.57 -19.62 -1.46
N SER A 17 -18.72 -18.34 -1.79
CA SER A 17 -19.44 -17.92 -3.00
C SER A 17 -18.66 -18.22 -4.27
N ARG A 18 -17.36 -18.53 -4.16
CA ARG A 18 -16.36 -18.38 -5.22
C ARG A 18 -16.30 -16.93 -5.72
N GLU A 19 -15.44 -16.70 -6.70
CA GLU A 19 -15.36 -15.40 -7.36
C GLU A 19 -16.63 -15.12 -8.17
N CYS A 20 -17.33 -14.04 -7.83
CA CYS A 20 -18.53 -13.58 -8.49
C CYS A 20 -18.25 -12.28 -9.23
N TYR A 21 -18.37 -12.28 -10.56
CA TYR A 21 -18.15 -11.10 -11.39
C TYR A 21 -19.45 -10.32 -11.60
N LEU A 22 -19.38 -9.00 -11.49
CA LEU A 22 -20.52 -8.13 -11.75
C LEU A 22 -20.56 -7.69 -13.23
N SER A 23 -21.78 -7.61 -13.76
CA SER A 23 -22.01 -7.04 -15.09
C SER A 23 -21.80 -5.53 -15.09
N ASN A 24 -21.42 -4.98 -16.25
CA ASN A 24 -21.27 -3.55 -16.45
C ASN A 24 -22.59 -2.76 -16.47
N ALA A 25 -23.73 -3.45 -16.59
CA ALA A 25 -25.05 -2.82 -16.71
C ALA A 25 -25.95 -3.20 -15.53
N ILE A 26 -26.51 -4.41 -15.54
CA ILE A 26 -27.42 -4.91 -14.50
C ILE A 26 -26.93 -6.28 -14.08
N THR A 27 -26.81 -6.49 -12.76
CA THR A 27 -26.53 -7.82 -12.19
C THR A 27 -27.78 -8.30 -11.45
N VAL A 28 -28.25 -9.50 -11.80
CA VAL A 28 -29.42 -10.13 -11.16
C VAL A 28 -28.94 -11.28 -10.29
N LEU A 29 -29.30 -11.25 -9.01
CA LEU A 29 -29.11 -12.38 -8.09
C LEU A 29 -30.37 -13.25 -8.12
N ALA A 30 -30.32 -14.39 -8.82
CA ALA A 30 -31.42 -15.34 -8.94
C ALA A 30 -31.10 -16.67 -8.22
N GLY A 31 -32.10 -17.28 -7.59
CA GLY A 31 -31.94 -18.58 -6.95
C GLY A 31 -33.10 -18.92 -6.01
N LYS A 32 -33.33 -20.23 -5.81
CA LYS A 32 -34.44 -20.77 -5.00
C LYS A 32 -34.35 -20.41 -3.52
N ASN A 33 -33.14 -20.22 -3.00
CA ASN A 33 -32.91 -19.90 -1.59
C ASN A 33 -32.82 -18.37 -1.41
N GLU A 34 -33.72 -17.80 -0.62
CA GLU A 34 -33.76 -16.36 -0.31
C GLU A 34 -32.61 -15.93 0.61
N SER A 35 -32.19 -16.80 1.53
CA SER A 35 -31.14 -16.51 2.51
C SER A 35 -29.77 -16.19 1.88
N GLY A 36 -29.42 -16.83 0.77
CA GLY A 36 -28.13 -16.63 0.11
C GLY A 36 -28.01 -15.25 -0.57
N LYS A 37 -29.10 -14.73 -1.14
CA LYS A 37 -29.12 -13.45 -1.84
C LYS A 37 -28.98 -12.29 -0.86
N THR A 38 -29.77 -12.32 0.20
CA THR A 38 -29.68 -11.33 1.29
C THR A 38 -28.30 -11.38 1.95
N SER A 39 -27.77 -12.57 2.21
CA SER A 39 -26.42 -12.72 2.78
C SER A 39 -25.33 -12.09 1.89
N ILE A 40 -25.45 -12.16 0.56
CA ILE A 40 -24.52 -11.49 -0.36
C ILE A 40 -24.62 -9.96 -0.20
N LEU A 41 -25.84 -9.41 -0.20
CA LEU A 41 -26.04 -7.97 -0.07
C LEU A 41 -25.54 -7.44 1.28
N GLU A 42 -25.82 -8.14 2.37
CA GLU A 42 -25.35 -7.78 3.71
C GLU A 42 -23.83 -7.88 3.84
N ALA A 43 -23.20 -8.88 3.22
CA ALA A 43 -21.74 -8.98 3.18
C ALA A 43 -21.14 -7.78 2.44
N LEU A 44 -21.69 -7.39 1.29
CA LEU A 44 -21.21 -6.21 0.56
C LEU A 44 -21.46 -4.90 1.32
N GLU A 45 -22.59 -4.80 2.04
CA GLU A 45 -22.83 -3.71 2.98
C GLU A 45 -21.77 -3.67 4.07
N ASP A 46 -21.54 -4.79 4.77
CA ASP A 46 -20.55 -4.92 5.82
C ASP A 46 -19.16 -4.53 5.31
N PHE A 47 -18.82 -4.90 4.09
CA PHE A 47 -17.58 -4.48 3.44
C PHE A 47 -17.47 -2.95 3.31
N SER A 48 -18.55 -2.24 3.01
CA SER A 48 -18.51 -0.79 2.69
C SER A 48 -18.61 0.15 3.89
N THR A 49 -18.95 -0.33 5.09
CA THR A 49 -19.30 0.54 6.23
C THR A 49 -18.12 0.98 7.09
N GLY A 50 -16.88 0.52 6.81
CA GLY A 50 -15.70 0.79 7.65
C GLY A 50 -15.76 0.22 9.08
N LYS A 51 -16.88 -0.43 9.44
CA LYS A 51 -17.12 -1.11 10.72
C LYS A 51 -16.71 -2.57 10.63
N LYS A 52 -16.50 -3.22 11.78
CA LYS A 52 -16.37 -4.69 11.82
C LYS A 52 -17.57 -5.39 11.16
N ILE A 53 -17.34 -6.58 10.64
CA ILE A 53 -18.42 -7.42 10.11
C ILE A 53 -19.43 -7.70 11.25
N ARG A 54 -20.72 -7.68 10.93
CA ARG A 54 -21.80 -7.85 11.93
C ARG A 54 -21.67 -9.21 12.63
N LYS A 55 -22.06 -9.28 13.91
CA LYS A 55 -21.91 -10.53 14.69
C LYS A 55 -22.75 -11.66 14.11
N GLU A 56 -23.89 -11.29 13.54
CA GLU A 56 -24.87 -12.16 12.89
C GLU A 56 -24.33 -12.77 11.58
N ALA A 57 -23.16 -12.32 11.09
CA ALA A 57 -22.48 -12.90 9.95
C ALA A 57 -21.70 -14.18 10.28
N ILE A 58 -21.48 -14.48 11.57
CA ILE A 58 -20.80 -15.71 11.98
C ILE A 58 -21.51 -16.90 11.32
N PRO A 59 -20.76 -17.82 10.69
CA PRO A 59 -21.34 -18.87 9.88
C PRO A 59 -22.15 -19.86 10.72
N ILE A 60 -23.34 -20.18 10.24
CA ILE A 60 -24.31 -21.05 10.92
C ILE A 60 -23.79 -22.49 10.99
N HIS A 61 -22.92 -22.87 10.05
CA HIS A 61 -22.39 -24.22 9.92
C HIS A 61 -21.17 -24.51 10.81
N ASN A 62 -20.48 -23.49 11.32
CA ASN A 62 -19.35 -23.64 12.25
C ASN A 62 -19.00 -22.29 12.91
N SER A 63 -19.34 -22.10 14.18
CA SER A 63 -19.12 -20.84 14.90
C SER A 63 -17.64 -20.47 15.16
N GLU A 64 -16.72 -21.43 15.00
CA GLU A 64 -15.28 -21.18 15.12
C GLU A 64 -14.72 -20.43 13.91
N LEU A 65 -15.31 -20.65 12.73
CA LEU A 65 -14.91 -19.95 11.51
C LEU A 65 -15.28 -18.46 11.59
N LYS A 66 -14.48 -17.64 10.89
CA LYS A 66 -14.71 -16.20 10.79
C LYS A 66 -15.05 -15.81 9.34
N PRO A 67 -16.05 -14.94 9.15
CA PRO A 67 -16.40 -14.46 7.83
C PRO A 67 -15.26 -13.63 7.22
N GLU A 68 -15.11 -13.78 5.91
CA GLU A 68 -14.15 -13.04 5.10
C GLU A 68 -14.87 -12.55 3.84
N ILE A 69 -14.67 -11.27 3.51
CA ILE A 69 -15.26 -10.65 2.31
C ILE A 69 -14.13 -10.08 1.47
N ILE A 70 -13.95 -10.63 0.29
CA ILE A 70 -12.95 -10.21 -0.69
C ILE A 70 -13.66 -9.45 -1.79
N VAL A 71 -13.13 -8.29 -2.15
CA VAL A 71 -13.72 -7.40 -3.16
C VAL A 71 -12.62 -6.87 -4.07
N THR A 72 -12.87 -6.93 -5.37
CA THR A 72 -12.02 -6.29 -6.38
C THR A 72 -12.71 -5.08 -6.98
N PHE A 73 -12.04 -3.93 -6.93
CA PHE A 73 -12.44 -2.71 -7.60
C PHE A 73 -11.60 -2.48 -8.85
N GLU A 74 -12.22 -2.10 -9.96
CA GLU A 74 -11.54 -1.47 -11.07
C GLU A 74 -11.46 0.04 -10.81
N VAL A 75 -10.25 0.59 -10.85
CA VAL A 75 -9.95 2.00 -10.58
C VAL A 75 -9.20 2.57 -11.78
N ASP A 76 -9.65 3.71 -12.30
CA ASP A 76 -8.92 4.38 -13.38
C ASP A 76 -7.74 5.21 -12.86
N GLU A 77 -6.88 5.66 -13.76
CA GLU A 77 -5.67 6.41 -13.42
C GLU A 77 -5.95 7.70 -12.62
N ASP A 78 -7.02 8.43 -12.94
CA ASP A 78 -7.35 9.70 -12.28
C ASP A 78 -7.88 9.48 -10.86
N GLU A 79 -8.71 8.46 -10.68
CA GLU A 79 -9.19 8.01 -9.38
C GLU A 79 -8.04 7.44 -8.54
N PHE A 80 -7.16 6.67 -9.15
CA PHE A 80 -6.00 6.11 -8.49
C PHE A 80 -5.07 7.22 -7.97
N LYS A 81 -4.79 8.26 -8.77
CA LYS A 81 -4.00 9.42 -8.35
C LYS A 81 -4.60 10.17 -7.18
N LYS A 82 -5.94 10.20 -7.04
CA LYS A 82 -6.61 10.79 -5.87
C LYS A 82 -6.39 9.97 -4.60
N ILE A 83 -6.36 8.65 -4.71
CA ILE A 83 -6.15 7.74 -3.58
C ILE A 83 -4.66 7.67 -3.21
N SER A 84 -3.80 7.70 -4.21
CA SER A 84 -2.36 7.56 -4.03
C SER A 84 -1.57 8.39 -5.04
N PRO A 85 -1.37 9.69 -4.77
CA PRO A 85 -0.67 10.59 -5.71
C PRO A 85 0.81 10.24 -5.87
N TYR A 86 1.38 9.44 -4.96
CA TYR A 86 2.79 9.06 -4.96
C TYR A 86 3.08 7.76 -5.71
N LEU A 87 2.04 7.05 -6.16
CA LEU A 87 2.19 5.79 -6.86
C LEU A 87 2.00 5.94 -8.36
N VAL A 88 2.82 5.19 -9.09
CA VAL A 88 2.74 5.06 -10.54
C VAL A 88 2.12 3.71 -10.85
N VAL A 89 1.00 3.72 -11.58
CA VAL A 89 0.35 2.51 -12.09
C VAL A 89 0.68 2.26 -13.55
N ASP A 90 0.64 0.99 -13.93
CA ASP A 90 1.04 0.53 -15.26
C ASP A 90 -0.04 0.65 -16.31
N LYS A 91 -1.27 0.67 -15.83
CA LYS A 91 -2.45 0.48 -16.63
C LYS A 91 -3.36 1.68 -16.41
N LYS A 92 -4.05 2.07 -17.48
CA LYS A 92 -5.12 3.08 -17.44
C LYS A 92 -6.24 2.69 -16.46
N LYS A 93 -6.39 1.38 -16.22
CA LYS A 93 -7.31 0.76 -15.29
C LYS A 93 -6.58 -0.29 -14.47
N THR A 94 -6.75 -0.23 -13.17
CA THR A 94 -6.04 -1.03 -12.20
C THR A 94 -7.04 -1.73 -11.30
N ASP A 95 -6.89 -3.05 -11.16
CA ASP A 95 -7.70 -3.83 -10.24
C ASP A 95 -7.08 -3.73 -8.84
N ILE A 96 -7.86 -3.34 -7.84
CA ILE A 96 -7.45 -3.30 -6.43
C ILE A 96 -8.31 -4.29 -5.67
N THR A 97 -7.68 -5.32 -5.11
CA THR A 97 -8.36 -6.40 -4.38
C THR A 97 -8.11 -6.27 -2.89
N LEU A 98 -9.19 -6.10 -2.14
CA LEU A 98 -9.16 -6.02 -0.68
C LEU A 98 -9.85 -7.22 -0.05
N SER A 99 -9.26 -7.80 0.99
CA SER A 99 -9.98 -8.65 1.93
C SER A 99 -10.40 -7.85 3.14
N LYS A 100 -11.60 -8.14 3.67
CA LYS A 100 -12.06 -7.67 4.97
C LYS A 100 -12.33 -8.86 5.86
N GLU A 101 -11.58 -8.95 6.94
CA GLU A 101 -11.76 -9.95 7.98
C GLU A 101 -12.74 -9.47 9.06
N TYR A 102 -13.29 -10.43 9.81
CA TYR A 102 -14.32 -10.20 10.83
C TYR A 102 -14.03 -9.04 11.79
N TYR A 103 -12.78 -8.90 12.25
CA TYR A 103 -12.38 -7.89 13.24
C TYR A 103 -11.96 -6.53 12.65
N ASN A 104 -12.28 -6.25 11.38
CA ASN A 104 -12.04 -4.97 10.68
C ASN A 104 -10.64 -4.76 10.07
N ALA A 105 -9.84 -5.82 9.97
CA ALA A 105 -8.61 -5.75 9.18
C ALA A 105 -8.99 -5.75 7.69
N TYR A 106 -8.76 -4.62 7.01
CA TYR A 106 -8.66 -4.64 5.55
C TYR A 106 -7.23 -5.00 5.19
N THR A 107 -7.07 -5.94 4.28
CA THR A 107 -5.77 -6.31 3.73
C THR A 107 -5.80 -6.13 2.22
N LEU A 108 -4.72 -5.57 1.68
CA LEU A 108 -4.53 -5.45 0.24
C LEU A 108 -3.94 -6.78 -0.26
N ILE A 109 -4.69 -7.50 -1.09
CA ILE A 109 -4.30 -8.85 -1.52
C ILE A 109 -3.26 -8.78 -2.66
N ASN A 110 -3.43 -7.85 -3.59
CA ASN A 110 -2.61 -7.74 -4.79
C ASN A 110 -1.57 -6.61 -4.71
N SER A 111 -1.05 -6.32 -3.50
CA SER A 111 -0.06 -5.26 -3.27
C SER A 111 1.19 -5.42 -4.14
N GLU A 112 1.74 -6.62 -4.24
CA GLU A 112 2.94 -6.88 -5.05
C GLU A 112 2.73 -6.56 -6.54
N GLU A 113 1.59 -6.98 -7.12
CA GLU A 113 1.28 -6.66 -8.52
C GLU A 113 1.08 -5.16 -8.71
N LEU A 114 0.27 -4.55 -7.85
CA LEU A 114 -0.07 -3.13 -7.89
C LEU A 114 1.16 -2.23 -7.80
N PHE A 115 2.11 -2.62 -6.96
CA PHE A 115 3.27 -1.80 -6.65
C PHE A 115 4.54 -2.26 -7.37
N SER A 116 4.47 -3.28 -8.22
CA SER A 116 5.63 -3.83 -8.93
C SER A 116 6.46 -2.76 -9.67
N LYS A 117 5.83 -1.76 -10.32
CA LYS A 117 6.57 -0.64 -10.93
C LYS A 117 7.15 0.35 -9.93
N THR A 118 6.42 0.67 -8.86
CA THR A 118 6.96 1.48 -7.78
C THR A 118 8.17 0.78 -7.14
N ILE A 119 8.07 -0.52 -6.88
CA ILE A 119 9.16 -1.37 -6.37
C ILE A 119 10.35 -1.33 -7.34
N LYS A 120 10.16 -1.59 -8.64
CA LYS A 120 11.24 -1.52 -9.64
C LYS A 120 11.87 -0.12 -9.78
N ALA A 121 11.06 0.92 -9.73
CA ALA A 121 11.54 2.30 -9.74
C ALA A 121 12.40 2.58 -8.50
N ASN A 122 12.00 2.04 -7.35
CA ASN A 122 12.75 2.14 -6.11
C ASN A 122 14.02 1.31 -6.13
N GLU A 123 14.02 0.07 -6.64
CA GLU A 123 15.24 -0.75 -6.80
C GLU A 123 16.32 0.00 -7.59
N LYS A 124 15.93 0.63 -8.71
CA LYS A 124 16.84 1.48 -9.47
C LYS A 124 17.38 2.64 -8.63
N ARG A 125 16.52 3.30 -7.86
CA ARG A 125 16.91 4.40 -6.97
C ARG A 125 17.80 3.92 -5.81
N THR A 126 17.56 2.74 -5.26
CA THR A 126 18.45 2.11 -4.26
C THR A 126 19.83 1.96 -4.86
N ASN A 127 19.93 1.36 -6.05
CA ASN A 127 21.23 1.18 -6.73
C ASN A 127 21.95 2.51 -6.98
N ASP A 128 21.21 3.57 -7.34
CA ASP A 128 21.79 4.90 -7.53
C ASP A 128 22.22 5.53 -6.18
N PHE A 129 21.47 5.30 -5.10
CA PHE A 129 21.87 5.65 -3.74
C PHE A 129 23.15 4.93 -3.32
N GLU A 130 23.27 3.62 -3.53
CA GLU A 130 24.46 2.86 -3.16
C GLU A 130 25.70 3.41 -3.88
N LYS A 131 25.59 3.73 -5.17
CA LYS A 131 26.68 4.35 -5.94
C LYS A 131 27.08 5.69 -5.34
N GLN A 132 26.11 6.56 -5.02
CA GLN A 132 26.39 7.87 -4.45
C GLN A 132 26.98 7.79 -3.04
N ALA A 133 26.44 6.92 -2.19
CA ALA A 133 26.94 6.67 -0.86
C ALA A 133 28.39 6.14 -0.91
N ASN A 134 28.67 5.20 -1.81
CA ASN A 134 30.03 4.67 -2.00
C ASN A 134 31.00 5.75 -2.52
N SER A 135 30.55 6.62 -3.44
CA SER A 135 31.36 7.76 -3.90
C SER A 135 31.67 8.75 -2.78
N LEU A 136 30.74 8.92 -1.84
CA LEU A 136 30.96 9.78 -0.68
C LEU A 136 31.96 9.14 0.29
N ILE A 137 31.79 7.84 0.59
CA ILE A 137 32.71 7.08 1.44
C ILE A 137 34.13 7.13 0.86
N SER A 138 34.30 6.96 -0.46
CA SER A 138 35.62 7.06 -1.09
C SER A 138 36.21 8.46 -0.96
N PHE A 139 35.42 9.52 -1.22
CA PHE A 139 35.85 10.90 -1.07
C PHE A 139 36.38 11.18 0.34
N PHE A 140 35.67 10.74 1.37
CA PHE A 140 36.09 10.95 2.75
C PHE A 140 37.29 10.10 3.15
N LYS A 141 37.39 8.86 2.65
CA LYS A 141 38.59 8.02 2.84
C LYS A 141 39.85 8.69 2.28
N ASP A 142 39.77 9.29 1.10
CA ASP A 142 40.89 10.02 0.48
C ASP A 142 41.34 11.22 1.33
N HIS A 143 40.43 11.79 2.11
CA HIS A 143 40.68 12.88 3.06
C HIS A 143 40.99 12.40 4.49
N GLN A 144 41.25 11.10 4.69
CA GLN A 144 41.50 10.48 6.02
C GLN A 144 40.35 10.67 7.02
N ILE A 145 39.13 10.89 6.54
CA ILE A 145 37.92 10.99 7.35
C ILE A 145 37.23 9.63 7.28
N ASN A 146 37.17 8.95 8.42
CA ASN A 146 36.52 7.65 8.48
C ASN A 146 35.00 7.84 8.62
N ILE A 147 34.26 7.52 7.56
CA ILE A 147 32.80 7.56 7.56
C ILE A 147 32.27 6.15 7.37
N THR A 148 31.36 5.76 8.26
CA THR A 148 30.60 4.52 8.14
C THR A 148 29.16 4.86 7.75
N LEU A 149 28.77 4.43 6.55
CA LEU A 149 27.39 4.38 6.09
C LEU A 149 27.10 2.91 5.80
N ASP A 150 26.26 2.25 6.60
CA ASP A 150 25.74 0.94 6.19
C ASP A 150 24.73 1.21 5.10
N VAL A 151 25.16 0.94 3.87
CA VAL A 151 24.30 1.03 2.69
C VAL A 151 23.12 0.08 2.89
N LEU A 152 21.92 0.60 2.61
CA LEU A 152 20.59 0.02 2.83
C LEU A 152 20.53 -1.51 2.62
N ASN A 153 20.75 -2.29 3.67
CA ASN A 153 20.18 -3.64 3.73
C ASN A 153 18.71 -3.48 4.14
N GLU A 154 17.80 -4.02 3.32
CA GLU A 154 16.32 -3.91 3.41
C GLU A 154 15.73 -4.10 4.82
N LYS A 155 16.47 -4.72 5.73
CA LYS A 155 16.04 -5.05 7.09
C LYS A 155 16.10 -3.89 8.09
N ASN A 156 16.83 -2.80 7.83
CA ASN A 156 17.16 -1.82 8.87
C ASN A 156 17.07 -0.33 8.45
N PHE A 157 16.03 0.07 7.72
CA PHE A 157 15.84 1.48 7.29
C PHE A 157 15.91 2.53 8.42
N SER A 158 15.45 2.18 9.64
CA SER A 158 15.57 3.07 10.81
C SER A 158 17.03 3.32 11.22
N GLN A 159 17.93 2.37 10.96
CA GLN A 159 19.36 2.55 11.17
C GLN A 159 19.98 3.43 10.08
N VAL A 160 19.49 3.36 8.85
CA VAL A 160 19.98 4.22 7.75
C VAL A 160 19.65 5.70 8.00
N SER A 161 18.45 6.00 8.50
CA SER A 161 18.08 7.39 8.84
C SER A 161 18.93 7.99 9.97
N SER A 162 19.26 7.20 11.00
CA SER A 162 20.14 7.64 12.08
C SER A 162 21.60 7.78 11.63
N GLN A 163 22.11 6.86 10.80
CA GLN A 163 23.43 6.96 10.19
C GLN A 163 23.55 8.20 9.30
N PHE A 164 22.52 8.54 8.54
CA PHE A 164 22.51 9.75 7.72
C PHE A 164 22.51 11.04 8.54
N SER A 165 21.80 11.06 9.68
CA SER A 165 21.82 12.21 10.59
C SER A 165 23.21 12.43 11.19
N ASN A 166 23.89 11.33 11.58
CA ASN A 166 25.27 11.37 12.07
C ASN A 166 26.24 11.80 10.98
N LEU A 167 26.06 11.31 9.74
CA LEU A 167 26.83 11.73 8.58
C LEU A 167 26.75 13.25 8.40
N LYS A 168 25.54 13.81 8.39
CA LYS A 168 25.33 15.25 8.21
C LYS A 168 26.07 16.06 9.28
N GLN A 169 25.97 15.67 10.55
CA GLN A 169 26.68 16.33 11.65
C GLN A 169 28.20 16.25 11.49
N ASN A 170 28.72 15.09 11.11
CA ASN A 170 30.16 14.92 10.87
C ASN A 170 30.61 15.84 9.72
N ILE A 171 29.87 15.87 8.62
CA ILE A 171 30.24 16.70 7.47
C ILE A 171 30.18 18.19 7.81
N GLU A 172 29.17 18.64 8.55
CA GLU A 172 29.11 20.03 9.03
C GLU A 172 30.35 20.39 9.86
N ALA A 173 30.80 19.49 10.75
CA ALA A 173 32.02 19.67 11.54
C ALA A 173 33.30 19.74 10.69
N TYR A 174 33.39 18.95 9.61
CA TYR A 174 34.55 18.93 8.70
C TYR A 174 34.50 19.99 7.59
N SER A 175 33.33 20.60 7.34
CA SER A 175 33.10 21.58 6.25
C SER A 175 33.92 22.88 6.35
N SER A 176 34.60 23.09 7.48
CA SER A 176 35.54 24.19 7.72
C SER A 176 36.95 23.91 7.17
N LYS A 177 37.25 22.65 6.81
CA LYS A 177 38.56 22.18 6.35
C LYS A 177 38.61 21.83 4.86
N LEU A 178 37.46 21.87 4.18
CA LEU A 178 37.33 21.54 2.76
C LEU A 178 37.53 22.80 1.89
N ALA A 179 38.05 22.61 0.68
CA ALA A 179 38.03 23.66 -0.33
C ALA A 179 36.58 23.99 -0.76
N ALA A 180 36.37 25.17 -1.35
CA ALA A 180 35.02 25.65 -1.68
C ALA A 180 34.28 24.75 -2.68
N ASP A 181 35.00 24.24 -3.68
CA ASP A 181 34.52 23.32 -4.71
C ASP A 181 34.22 21.91 -4.15
N GLU A 182 35.05 21.43 -3.23
CA GLU A 182 34.83 20.15 -2.54
C GLU A 182 33.61 20.21 -1.62
N LYS A 183 33.43 21.33 -0.93
CA LYS A 183 32.28 21.57 -0.07
C LYS A 183 30.97 21.57 -0.85
N GLU A 184 30.95 22.20 -2.02
CA GLU A 184 29.79 22.22 -2.91
C GLU A 184 29.41 20.80 -3.36
N LYS A 185 30.39 20.03 -3.84
CA LYS A 185 30.19 18.63 -4.27
C LYS A 185 29.66 17.73 -3.16
N VAL A 186 30.18 17.87 -1.94
CA VAL A 186 29.72 17.09 -0.77
C VAL A 186 28.30 17.46 -0.38
N LEU A 187 27.95 18.75 -0.38
CA LEU A 187 26.60 19.21 -0.06
C LEU A 187 25.57 18.72 -1.08
N GLU A 188 25.92 18.67 -2.36
CA GLU A 188 25.07 18.15 -3.42
C GLU A 188 24.77 16.65 -3.23
N ILE A 189 25.80 15.85 -2.90
CA ILE A 189 25.62 14.42 -2.63
C ILE A 189 24.75 14.21 -1.38
N ILE A 190 24.94 14.98 -0.30
CA ILE A 190 24.09 14.91 0.89
C ILE A 190 22.64 15.26 0.55
N ALA A 191 22.41 16.34 -0.20
CA ALA A 191 21.06 16.75 -0.59
C ALA A 191 20.35 15.63 -1.35
N THR A 192 21.05 14.98 -2.27
CA THR A 192 20.52 13.86 -3.06
C THR A 192 20.22 12.64 -2.20
N LEU A 193 21.15 12.23 -1.33
CA LEU A 193 20.95 11.12 -0.40
C LEU A 193 19.77 11.38 0.55
N LYS A 194 19.62 12.63 1.04
CA LYS A 194 18.48 13.03 1.88
C LYS A 194 17.16 12.87 1.14
N GLN A 195 17.09 13.36 -0.10
CA GLN A 195 15.89 13.23 -0.92
C GLN A 195 15.50 11.75 -1.07
N ILE A 196 16.47 10.88 -1.36
CA ILE A 196 16.23 9.45 -1.52
C ILE A 196 15.73 8.82 -0.20
N ILE A 197 16.32 9.17 0.95
CA ILE A 197 15.88 8.70 2.27
C ILE A 197 14.45 9.16 2.60
N ASP A 198 14.13 10.42 2.33
CA ASP A 198 12.79 10.97 2.55
C ASP A 198 11.75 10.23 1.68
N GLU A 199 12.10 9.89 0.44
CA GLU A 199 11.26 9.08 -0.47
C GLU A 199 11.06 7.64 0.05
N PHE A 200 12.11 6.95 0.49
CA PHE A 200 11.99 5.59 1.08
C PHE A 200 11.16 5.56 2.36
N SER A 201 11.28 6.60 3.20
CA SER A 201 10.49 6.75 4.42
C SER A 201 8.99 6.79 4.12
N ASN A 202 8.62 7.41 3.01
CA ASN A 202 7.23 7.48 2.55
C ASN A 202 6.71 6.13 2.04
N LEU A 203 7.58 5.27 1.52
CA LEU A 203 7.23 3.95 0.98
C LEU A 203 7.05 2.88 2.07
N ARG A 204 7.75 2.97 3.21
CA ARG A 204 7.65 1.97 4.28
C ARG A 204 6.30 1.97 5.02
N ASN A 205 5.67 3.13 5.10
CA ASN A 205 4.33 3.30 5.71
C ASN A 205 3.23 3.33 4.65
N PHE A 206 3.52 2.80 3.46
CA PHE A 206 2.68 3.01 2.29
C PHE A 206 1.40 2.17 2.36
N ASP A 207 1.48 0.87 2.65
CA ASP A 207 0.30 0.00 2.68
C ASP A 207 -0.75 0.48 3.67
N SER A 208 -0.33 0.92 4.86
CA SER A 208 -1.25 1.46 5.88
C SER A 208 -1.87 2.79 5.45
N LYS A 209 -1.07 3.74 4.94
CA LYS A 209 -1.57 5.02 4.42
C LYS A 209 -2.49 4.84 3.21
N PHE A 210 -2.13 3.94 2.30
CA PHE A 210 -2.93 3.59 1.12
C PHE A 210 -4.25 2.98 1.53
N LEU A 211 -4.25 1.98 2.42
CA LEU A 211 -5.48 1.38 2.90
C LEU A 211 -6.37 2.40 3.61
N ASP A 212 -5.80 3.29 4.42
CA ASP A 212 -6.57 4.33 5.12
C ASP A 212 -7.19 5.36 4.16
N GLU A 213 -6.46 5.76 3.13
CA GLU A 213 -7.01 6.66 2.11
C GLU A 213 -8.02 5.93 1.23
N PHE A 214 -7.70 4.72 0.75
CA PHE A 214 -8.60 3.91 -0.08
C PHE A 214 -9.94 3.66 0.62
N LYS A 215 -9.94 3.36 1.93
CA LYS A 215 -11.17 3.21 2.74
C LYS A 215 -12.12 4.40 2.63
N ARG A 216 -11.59 5.62 2.49
CA ARG A 216 -12.41 6.84 2.35
C ARG A 216 -13.10 6.93 1.00
N HIS A 217 -12.53 6.29 -0.02
CA HIS A 217 -13.04 6.27 -1.38
C HIS A 217 -13.85 5.01 -1.70
N ILE A 218 -13.91 4.01 -0.80
CA ILE A 218 -14.77 2.83 -0.98
C ILE A 218 -16.21 3.30 -1.19
N PRO A 219 -16.82 2.98 -2.35
CA PRO A 219 -18.21 3.33 -2.61
C PRO A 219 -19.11 2.74 -1.53
N LYS A 220 -20.02 3.55 -0.98
CA LYS A 220 -21.05 3.05 -0.06
C LYS A 220 -22.01 2.13 -0.83
N ILE A 221 -21.86 0.83 -0.64
CA ILE A 221 -22.70 -0.19 -1.30
C ILE A 221 -24.14 -0.16 -0.74
N THR A 222 -24.36 0.50 0.41
CA THR A 222 -25.69 0.75 0.98
C THR A 222 -26.68 1.48 0.07
N LYS A 223 -26.21 2.30 -0.90
CA LYS A 223 -27.11 2.93 -1.89
C LYS A 223 -27.73 1.93 -2.87
N LEU A 224 -27.19 0.71 -3.02
CA LEU A 224 -27.77 -0.33 -3.87
C LEU A 224 -28.91 -1.10 -3.18
N ILE A 225 -28.89 -1.22 -1.86
CA ILE A 225 -29.83 -2.07 -1.11
C ILE A 225 -31.15 -1.33 -0.82
N ASN A 226 -31.08 -0.03 -0.50
CA ASN A 226 -32.28 0.76 -0.17
C ASN A 226 -33.23 1.02 -1.35
N ASN A 227 -32.84 0.68 -2.58
CA ASN A 227 -33.70 0.76 -3.76
C ASN A 227 -34.27 -0.61 -4.19
N LEU A 228 -33.94 -1.69 -3.47
CA LEU A 228 -34.33 -3.08 -3.79
C LEU A 228 -35.20 -3.74 -2.70
N LEU A 229 -35.48 -3.04 -1.60
CA LEU A 229 -36.45 -3.38 -0.56
C LEU A 229 -37.62 -2.40 -0.62
#